data_AF-A0A7L3AV05-F1
#
_entry.id   AF-A0A7L3AV05-F1
#
_cell.length_a   1.000
_cell.length_b   1.000
_cell.length_c   1.000
_cell.angle_alpha   90.00
_cell.angle_beta   90.00
_cell.angle_gamma   90.00
#
_symmetry.space_group_name_H-M   'P 1'
#
loop_
_entity.id
_entity.type
_entity.pdbx_description
1 polymer ?
#
loop_
_entity_poly.entity_id
_entity_poly.type
_entity_poly.pdbx_seq_one_letter_code
_entity_poly.pdbx_strand_id
1 'polypeptide(L)'
;GLGVAYIYMVQREKAENHLLNSTVTDLQVTDNINISTMKTTRSIALLGLALLSCLSDITSSLYQASCGMYQPYGGMPYECPPDYDPVCGTDGATYPNECTLCGAMLNNQGLDKRYNGRCITNDCADYYRPGLGLLPPCSAEYQPVCGTDGITYRNKCNFCSAVANGMDISLRNDGECSQQLDCSLQGGDPTCDGDFNPLCGSDGRTYRNKCRFCRAV
;
A
#
# COMPACT_ATOMS: atom_id res chain seq x y z
N GLY A 1 -14.30 -20.30 22.60
CA GLY A 1 -13.27 -20.45 23.66
C GLY A 1 -12.74 -19.09 24.05
N LEU A 2 -13.42 -18.42 24.98
CA LEU A 2 -13.10 -17.05 25.42
C LEU A 2 -12.02 -16.99 26.53
N GLY A 3 -11.58 -18.15 27.04
CA GLY A 3 -10.60 -18.22 28.13
C GLY A 3 -9.14 -18.00 27.71
N VAL A 4 -8.79 -18.23 26.45
CA VAL A 4 -7.38 -18.13 26.00
C VAL A 4 -6.98 -16.67 25.72
N ALA A 5 -7.92 -15.86 25.24
CA ALA A 5 -7.71 -14.42 24.99
C ALA A 5 -7.54 -13.63 26.30
N TYR A 6 -8.22 -14.01 27.38
CA TYR A 6 -8.08 -13.36 28.68
C TYR A 6 -6.70 -13.59 29.31
N ILE A 7 -6.12 -14.79 29.12
CA ILE A 7 -4.78 -15.11 29.64
C ILE A 7 -3.69 -14.33 28.90
N TYR A 8 -3.82 -14.11 27.58
CA TYR A 8 -2.85 -13.32 26.81
C TYR A 8 -2.85 -11.83 27.21
N MET A 9 -4.01 -11.26 27.55
CA MET A 9 -4.11 -9.87 28.00
C MET A 9 -3.50 -9.67 29.40
N VAL A 10 -3.75 -10.60 30.33
CA VAL A 10 -3.22 -10.53 31.71
C VAL A 10 -1.69 -10.74 31.77
N GLN A 11 -1.11 -11.53 30.85
CA GLN A 11 0.35 -11.70 30.80
C GLN A 11 1.08 -10.47 30.25
N ARG A 12 0.44 -9.71 29.34
CA ARG A 12 1.01 -8.45 28.81
C ARG A 12 1.05 -7.35 29.88
N GLU A 13 0.00 -7.24 30.70
CA GLU A 13 -0.05 -6.34 31.88
C GLU A 13 1.02 -6.67 32.93
N LYS A 14 1.39 -7.94 33.08
CA LYS A 14 2.41 -8.38 34.05
C LYS A 14 3.84 -8.09 33.57
N ALA A 15 4.09 -8.13 32.27
CA ALA A 15 5.38 -7.80 31.67
C ALA A 15 5.66 -6.27 31.67
N GLU A 16 4.63 -5.45 31.41
CA GLU A 16 4.74 -3.99 31.43
C GLU A 16 4.95 -3.44 32.87
N ASN A 17 4.35 -4.07 33.90
CA ASN A 17 4.58 -3.73 35.30
C ASN A 17 6.00 -4.07 35.80
N HIS A 18 6.63 -5.12 35.27
CA HIS A 18 7.99 -5.49 35.67
C HIS A 18 9.06 -4.54 35.09
N LEU A 19 8.78 -3.91 33.95
CA LEU A 19 9.64 -2.89 33.36
C LEU A 19 9.51 -1.53 34.09
N LEU A 20 8.30 -1.17 34.53
CA LEU A 20 8.06 0.05 35.31
C LEU A 20 8.78 0.00 36.67
N ASN A 21 8.76 -1.15 37.37
CA ASN A 21 9.36 -1.26 38.71
C ASN A 21 10.90 -1.18 38.69
N SER A 22 11.56 -1.54 37.59
CA SER A 22 13.02 -1.38 37.43
C SER A 22 13.45 0.07 37.17
N THR A 23 12.56 0.91 36.63
CA THR A 23 12.83 2.35 36.42
C THR A 23 12.60 3.21 37.67
N VAL A 24 11.91 2.66 38.68
CA VAL A 24 11.57 3.39 39.92
C VAL A 24 12.68 3.31 40.98
N THR A 25 13.58 2.33 40.91
CA THR A 25 14.67 2.19 41.91
C THR A 25 15.84 3.15 41.72
N ASP A 26 15.97 3.81 40.56
CA ASP A 26 17.09 4.75 40.28
C ASP A 26 16.77 6.22 40.56
N LEU A 27 15.56 6.55 41.02
CA LEU A 27 15.14 7.94 41.31
C LEU A 27 14.99 8.26 42.80
N GLN A 28 15.43 7.38 43.71
CA GLN A 28 15.34 7.61 45.17
C GLN A 28 16.55 8.32 45.80
N VAL A 29 17.40 9.00 45.03
CA VAL A 29 18.42 9.88 45.58
C VAL A 29 18.30 11.27 44.97
N THR A 30 17.44 12.09 45.57
CA THR A 30 17.73 13.48 45.98
C THR A 30 16.44 14.15 46.50
N ASP A 31 16.59 14.83 47.63
CA ASP A 31 15.54 15.29 48.54
C ASP A 31 14.62 16.42 48.04
N ASN A 32 13.37 16.40 48.54
CA ASN A 32 12.57 17.54 49.00
C ASN A 32 12.46 18.81 48.11
N ILE A 33 11.80 18.72 46.94
CA ILE A 33 11.29 19.92 46.24
C ILE A 33 9.79 19.81 45.94
N ASN A 34 9.01 20.51 46.78
CA ASN A 34 7.71 21.15 46.53
C ASN A 34 6.48 20.31 46.10
N ILE A 35 5.59 20.03 47.06
CA ILE A 35 4.22 19.50 46.90
C ILE A 35 3.34 20.29 45.90
N SER A 36 3.70 21.52 45.53
CA SER A 36 2.99 22.33 44.52
C SER A 36 3.20 21.84 43.08
N THR A 37 4.35 21.22 42.77
CA THR A 37 4.66 20.71 41.42
C THR A 37 3.90 19.41 41.11
N MET A 38 3.46 18.67 42.13
CA MET A 38 2.73 17.40 41.96
C MET A 38 1.31 17.58 41.40
N LYS A 39 0.68 18.75 41.62
CA LYS A 39 -0.66 19.06 41.09
C LYS A 39 -0.61 19.53 39.64
N THR A 40 0.38 20.35 39.28
CA THR A 40 0.55 20.84 37.91
C THR A 40 1.05 19.73 36.97
N THR A 41 1.96 18.86 37.42
CA THR A 41 2.44 17.73 36.60
C THR A 41 1.35 16.70 36.32
N ARG A 42 0.44 16.43 37.29
CA ARG A 42 -0.74 15.56 37.05
C ARG A 42 -1.71 16.16 36.04
N SER A 43 -1.97 17.47 36.13
CA SER A 43 -2.86 18.15 35.18
C SER A 43 -2.27 18.18 33.77
N ILE A 44 -0.96 18.39 33.63
CA ILE A 44 -0.26 18.36 32.33
C ILE A 44 -0.24 16.93 31.76
N ALA A 45 -0.02 15.91 32.60
CA ALA A 45 -0.06 14.51 32.18
C ALA A 45 -1.46 14.08 31.73
N LEU A 46 -2.52 14.52 32.41
CA LEU A 46 -3.91 14.25 32.02
C LEU A 46 -4.30 14.97 30.73
N LEU A 47 -3.86 16.22 30.53
CA LEU A 47 -4.03 16.94 29.27
C LEU A 47 -3.25 16.28 28.12
N GLY A 48 -2.05 15.78 28.39
CA GLY A 48 -1.24 15.02 27.41
C GLY A 48 -1.89 13.69 27.01
N LEU A 49 -2.45 12.94 27.97
CA LEU A 49 -3.19 11.71 27.70
C LEU A 49 -4.50 11.97 26.94
N ALA A 50 -5.22 13.05 27.25
CA ALA A 50 -6.42 13.46 26.51
C ALA A 50 -6.09 13.86 25.06
N LEU A 51 -4.98 14.57 24.84
CA LEU A 51 -4.48 14.89 23.49
C LEU A 51 -4.07 13.63 22.72
N LEU A 52 -3.44 12.64 23.37
CA LEU A 52 -3.10 11.36 22.76
C LEU A 52 -4.34 10.53 22.37
N SER A 53 -5.40 10.55 23.18
CA SER A 53 -6.68 9.90 22.80
C SER A 53 -7.39 10.59 21.63
N CYS A 54 -7.25 11.91 21.49
CA CYS A 54 -7.79 12.62 20.33
C CYS A 54 -7.02 12.31 19.03
N LEU A 55 -5.75 11.90 19.12
CA LEU A 55 -4.95 11.52 17.95
C LEU A 55 -5.25 10.11 17.44
N SER A 56 -5.72 9.19 18.29
CA SER A 56 -6.18 7.86 17.87
C SER A 56 -7.45 7.89 17.01
N ASP A 57 -8.28 8.92 17.17
CA ASP A 57 -9.50 9.08 16.37
C ASP A 57 -9.19 9.52 14.93
N ILE A 58 -8.06 10.21 14.71
CA ILE A 58 -7.65 10.65 13.37
C ILE A 58 -7.17 9.46 12.54
N THR A 59 -6.42 8.53 13.14
CA THR A 59 -5.86 7.37 12.42
C THR A 59 -6.93 6.36 12.04
N SER A 60 -7.97 6.18 12.86
CA SER A 60 -9.07 5.24 12.58
C SER A 60 -9.93 5.65 11.39
N SER A 61 -10.07 6.95 11.10
CA SER A 61 -10.86 7.45 9.96
C SER A 61 -10.33 7.06 8.57
N LEU A 62 -9.02 6.79 8.45
CA LEU A 62 -8.38 6.39 7.19
C LEU A 62 -8.50 4.89 6.91
N TYR A 63 -8.72 4.09 7.94
CA TYR A 63 -8.70 2.63 7.87
C TYR A 63 -10.08 1.99 8.10
N GLN A 64 -11.13 2.76 8.41
CA GLN A 64 -12.46 2.21 8.66
C GLN A 64 -13.46 2.66 7.60
N ALA A 65 -14.30 1.74 7.11
CA ALA A 65 -15.35 2.07 6.15
C ALA A 65 -16.50 2.85 6.81
N SER A 66 -16.96 3.93 6.16
CA SER A 66 -18.08 4.76 6.65
C SER A 66 -19.46 4.19 6.30
N CYS A 67 -19.71 2.92 6.62
CA CYS A 67 -20.93 2.22 6.19
C CYS A 67 -22.24 2.74 6.80
N GLY A 68 -22.18 3.51 7.89
CA GLY A 68 -23.37 4.13 8.50
C GLY A 68 -24.12 5.09 7.57
N MET A 69 -23.43 5.67 6.58
CA MET A 69 -24.02 6.57 5.58
C MET A 69 -24.81 5.84 4.49
N TYR A 70 -24.63 4.51 4.41
CA TYR A 70 -25.12 3.67 3.32
C TYR A 70 -26.25 2.73 3.75
N GLN A 71 -26.87 2.97 4.91
CA GLN A 71 -27.96 2.12 5.41
C GLN A 71 -29.25 2.36 4.62
N PRO A 72 -29.93 1.30 4.16
CA PRO A 72 -31.20 1.43 3.46
C PRO A 72 -32.31 1.82 4.46
N TYR A 73 -32.81 3.04 4.35
CA TYR A 73 -34.08 3.40 4.97
C TYR A 73 -35.24 2.79 4.17
N GLY A 74 -36.03 1.91 4.80
CA GLY A 74 -37.36 1.55 4.28
C GLY A 74 -37.44 0.38 3.29
N GLY A 75 -36.48 -0.56 3.27
CA GLY A 75 -36.65 -1.84 2.57
C GLY A 75 -36.62 -1.77 1.04
N MET A 76 -36.12 -0.67 0.46
CA MET A 76 -35.86 -0.59 -0.98
C MET A 76 -34.52 -1.28 -1.34
N PRO A 77 -34.40 -1.84 -2.56
CA PRO A 77 -33.13 -2.31 -3.08
C PRO A 77 -32.11 -1.19 -3.01
N TYR A 78 -31.00 -1.44 -2.31
CA TYR A 78 -29.92 -0.49 -2.16
C TYR A 78 -29.11 -0.46 -3.46
N GLU A 79 -29.19 0.65 -4.20
CA GLU A 79 -28.37 0.88 -5.39
C GLU A 79 -27.20 1.79 -5.03
N CYS A 80 -25.98 1.30 -5.23
CA CYS A 80 -24.79 2.13 -5.10
C CYS A 80 -24.72 3.14 -6.25
N PRO A 81 -24.27 4.38 -6.00
CA PRO A 81 -24.00 5.29 -7.10
C PRO A 81 -22.88 4.72 -8.00
N PRO A 82 -22.87 5.10 -9.29
CA PRO A 82 -21.91 4.59 -10.27
C PRO A 82 -20.57 5.33 -10.24
N ASP A 83 -20.32 6.14 -9.21
CA ASP A 83 -19.07 6.86 -9.00
C ASP A 83 -17.91 5.89 -8.78
N TYR A 84 -16.74 6.25 -9.30
CA TYR A 84 -15.53 5.44 -9.22
C TYR A 84 -14.50 6.11 -8.32
N ASP A 85 -14.64 5.85 -7.02
CA ASP A 85 -13.75 6.29 -5.94
C ASP A 85 -13.23 5.04 -5.22
N PRO A 86 -12.25 4.32 -5.82
CA PRO A 86 -11.96 2.94 -5.45
C PRO A 86 -11.42 2.82 -4.02
N VAL A 87 -11.75 1.72 -3.37
CA VAL A 87 -11.25 1.36 -2.03
C VAL A 87 -10.70 -0.06 -2.00
N CYS A 88 -9.64 -0.29 -1.23
CA CYS A 88 -9.06 -1.61 -1.07
C CYS A 88 -9.64 -2.29 0.17
N GLY A 89 -10.19 -3.49 0.02
CA GLY A 89 -10.67 -4.31 1.13
C GLY A 89 -9.54 -5.07 1.83
N THR A 90 -9.78 -5.54 3.05
CA THR A 90 -8.87 -6.44 3.78
C THR A 90 -8.69 -7.80 3.12
N ASP A 91 -9.62 -8.17 2.23
CA ASP A 91 -9.57 -9.33 1.34
C ASP A 91 -8.63 -9.15 0.13
N GLY A 92 -8.05 -7.96 -0.05
CA GLY A 92 -7.21 -7.62 -1.20
C GLY A 92 -8.00 -7.34 -2.49
N ALA A 93 -9.33 -7.27 -2.42
CA ALA A 93 -10.17 -6.89 -3.55
C ALA A 93 -10.35 -5.37 -3.63
N THR A 94 -10.32 -4.85 -4.86
CA THR A 94 -10.66 -3.45 -5.14
C THR A 94 -12.16 -3.32 -5.34
N TYR A 95 -12.79 -2.47 -4.56
CA TYR A 95 -14.21 -2.13 -4.68
C TYR A 95 -14.35 -0.79 -5.41
N PRO A 96 -15.28 -0.65 -6.38
CA PRO A 96 -15.45 0.57 -7.17
C PRO A 96 -15.64 1.85 -6.33
N ASN A 97 -16.32 1.73 -5.20
CA ASN A 97 -16.53 2.80 -4.24
C ASN A 97 -16.81 2.23 -2.84
N GLU A 98 -16.79 3.08 -1.81
CA GLU A 98 -17.02 2.67 -0.42
C GLU A 98 -18.41 2.05 -0.22
N CYS A 99 -19.41 2.48 -0.99
CA CYS A 99 -20.75 1.89 -0.98
C CYS A 99 -20.73 0.39 -1.35
N THR A 100 -20.05 0.03 -2.44
CA THR A 100 -19.94 -1.37 -2.88
C THR A 100 -19.15 -2.24 -1.90
N LEU A 101 -18.13 -1.67 -1.24
CA LEU A 101 -17.41 -2.35 -0.15
C LEU A 101 -18.36 -2.61 1.04
N CYS A 102 -19.10 -1.60 1.47
CA CYS A 102 -20.06 -1.74 2.57
C CYS A 102 -21.17 -2.76 2.26
N GLY A 103 -21.65 -2.82 1.03
CA GLY A 103 -22.58 -3.86 0.57
C GLY A 103 -21.97 -5.27 0.68
N ALA A 104 -20.69 -5.42 0.34
CA ALA A 104 -19.98 -6.70 0.48
C ALA A 104 -19.76 -7.10 1.96
N MET A 105 -19.50 -6.12 2.85
CA MET A 105 -19.35 -6.37 4.30
C MET A 105 -20.60 -6.99 4.92
N LEU A 106 -21.80 -6.73 4.37
CA LEU A 106 -23.04 -7.36 4.84
C LEU A 106 -23.02 -8.89 4.72
N ASN A 107 -22.31 -9.41 3.71
CA ASN A 107 -22.19 -10.84 3.45
C ASN A 107 -20.87 -11.44 3.97
N ASN A 108 -19.91 -10.60 4.38
CA ASN A 108 -18.59 -11.02 4.84
C ASN A 108 -18.18 -10.24 6.09
N GLN A 109 -18.44 -10.82 7.27
CA GLN A 109 -18.18 -10.18 8.57
C GLN A 109 -16.69 -9.91 8.87
N GLY A 110 -15.77 -10.51 8.12
CA GLY A 110 -14.33 -10.28 8.26
C GLY A 110 -13.76 -9.24 7.29
N LEU A 111 -14.60 -8.71 6.39
CA LEU A 111 -14.21 -7.69 5.43
C LEU A 111 -14.23 -6.32 6.10
N ASP A 112 -13.14 -5.58 5.96
CA ASP A 112 -13.04 -4.18 6.36
C ASP A 112 -12.34 -3.38 5.25
N LYS A 113 -12.36 -2.04 5.34
CA LYS A 113 -11.53 -1.19 4.49
C LYS A 113 -10.07 -1.34 4.92
N ARG A 114 -9.18 -1.52 3.97
CA ARG A 114 -7.73 -1.54 4.19
C ARG A 114 -7.11 -0.16 3.97
N TYR A 115 -7.49 0.52 2.88
CA TYR A 115 -7.12 1.90 2.58
C TYR A 115 -7.95 2.43 1.40
N ASN A 116 -7.97 3.75 1.23
CA ASN A 116 -8.54 4.39 0.04
C ASN A 116 -7.63 4.18 -1.17
N GLY A 117 -8.22 4.03 -2.36
CA GLY A 117 -7.53 3.65 -3.59
C GLY A 117 -7.68 2.16 -3.90
N ARG A 118 -7.22 1.76 -5.08
CA ARG A 118 -7.26 0.37 -5.52
C ARG A 118 -6.30 -0.49 -4.71
N CYS A 119 -6.61 -1.77 -4.54
CA CYS A 119 -5.63 -2.67 -3.98
C CYS A 119 -4.40 -2.76 -4.86
N ILE A 120 -3.26 -2.61 -4.21
CA ILE A 120 -1.95 -2.78 -4.84
C ILE A 120 -1.80 -4.23 -5.24
N THR A 121 -1.46 -4.45 -6.52
CA THR A 121 -1.25 -5.79 -7.07
C THR A 121 -0.07 -6.48 -6.38
N ASN A 122 -0.04 -7.80 -6.45
CA ASN A 122 1.02 -8.63 -5.87
C ASN A 122 2.43 -8.14 -6.25
N ASP A 123 2.58 -7.59 -7.46
CA ASP A 123 3.83 -7.03 -7.97
C ASP A 123 4.40 -5.94 -7.06
N CYS A 124 3.54 -5.20 -6.36
CA CYS A 124 3.89 -4.04 -5.54
C CYS A 124 3.61 -4.23 -4.04
N ALA A 125 3.22 -5.44 -3.62
CA ALA A 125 2.92 -5.74 -2.22
C ALA A 125 4.09 -5.42 -1.27
N ASP A 126 5.33 -5.69 -1.71
CA ASP A 126 6.55 -5.43 -0.91
C ASP A 126 6.88 -3.94 -0.77
N TYR A 127 6.35 -3.09 -1.65
CA TYR A 127 6.60 -1.65 -1.67
C TYR A 127 5.61 -0.86 -0.79
N TYR A 128 4.49 -1.48 -0.41
CA TYR A 128 3.48 -0.84 0.42
C TYR A 128 3.62 -1.28 1.89
N ARG A 129 3.98 -0.33 2.76
CA ARG A 129 3.87 -0.52 4.22
C ARG A 129 2.58 0.10 4.73
N PRO A 130 1.59 -0.72 5.16
CA PRO A 130 0.38 -0.20 5.80
C PRO A 130 0.78 0.55 7.08
N GLY A 131 0.39 1.81 7.21
CA GLY A 131 0.67 2.61 8.40
C GLY A 131 0.92 4.09 8.14
N LEU A 132 1.61 4.43 7.04
CA LEU A 132 1.93 5.84 6.72
C LEU A 132 1.22 6.37 5.45
N GLY A 133 0.60 5.53 4.64
CA GLY A 133 -0.03 5.96 3.37
C GLY A 133 0.94 6.60 2.38
N LEU A 134 2.25 6.46 2.59
CA LEU A 134 3.30 7.09 1.82
C LEU A 134 4.32 6.03 1.40
N LEU A 135 4.51 5.87 0.09
CA LEU A 135 5.66 5.13 -0.41
C LEU A 135 6.96 5.88 -0.02
N PRO A 136 8.02 5.16 0.35
CA PRO A 136 9.32 5.78 0.54
C PRO A 136 9.79 6.45 -0.76
N PRO A 137 10.60 7.52 -0.68
CA PRO A 137 11.16 8.14 -1.87
C PRO A 137 11.98 7.12 -2.66
N CYS A 138 11.75 7.06 -3.97
CA CYS A 138 12.46 6.14 -4.84
C CYS A 138 13.93 6.52 -5.00
N SER A 139 14.81 5.53 -5.03
CA SER A 139 16.20 5.72 -5.40
C SER A 139 16.32 6.13 -6.87
N ALA A 140 17.43 6.79 -7.22
CA ALA A 140 17.75 7.17 -8.59
C ALA A 140 18.33 6.01 -9.44
N GLU A 141 18.35 4.79 -8.90
CA GLU A 141 18.88 3.61 -9.58
C GLU A 141 18.07 3.27 -10.84
N TYR A 142 18.77 2.85 -11.90
CA TYR A 142 18.17 2.45 -13.17
C TYR A 142 18.09 0.92 -13.26
N GLN A 143 16.90 0.38 -13.00
CA GLN A 143 16.55 -1.03 -13.14
C GLN A 143 15.16 -1.11 -13.78
N PRO A 144 15.05 -0.86 -15.09
CA PRO A 144 13.79 -0.51 -15.71
C PRO A 144 12.79 -1.67 -15.68
N VAL A 145 11.52 -1.31 -15.65
CA VAL A 145 10.40 -2.24 -15.79
C VAL A 145 9.37 -1.69 -16.76
N CYS A 146 8.65 -2.58 -17.45
CA CYS A 146 7.60 -2.21 -18.39
C CYS A 146 6.23 -2.41 -17.77
N GLY A 147 5.40 -1.36 -17.78
CA GLY A 147 3.99 -1.45 -17.41
C GLY A 147 3.11 -1.97 -18.54
N THR A 148 1.91 -2.45 -18.21
CA THR A 148 0.88 -2.81 -19.21
C THR A 148 0.39 -1.64 -20.04
N ASP A 149 0.64 -0.41 -19.60
CA ASP A 149 0.44 0.86 -20.31
C ASP A 149 1.49 1.10 -21.42
N GLY A 150 2.52 0.25 -21.52
CA GLY A 150 3.62 0.42 -22.47
C GLY A 150 4.62 1.50 -22.07
N ILE A 151 4.57 1.99 -20.83
CA ILE A 151 5.53 2.96 -20.30
C ILE A 151 6.66 2.22 -19.59
N THR A 152 7.90 2.61 -19.91
CA THR A 152 9.09 2.19 -19.18
C THR A 152 9.22 3.01 -17.90
N TYR A 153 9.15 2.36 -16.75
CA TYR A 153 9.42 2.96 -15.45
C TYR A 153 10.89 2.74 -15.10
N ARG A 154 11.57 3.80 -14.64
CA ARG A 154 13.01 3.77 -14.30
C ARG A 154 13.40 2.64 -13.36
N ASN A 155 12.52 2.33 -12.41
CA ASN A 155 12.64 1.18 -11.52
C ASN A 155 11.29 0.79 -10.96
N LYS A 156 11.24 -0.39 -10.31
CA LYS A 156 10.03 -0.95 -9.70
C LYS A 156 9.39 -0.02 -8.66
N CYS A 157 10.18 0.78 -7.93
CA CYS A 157 9.64 1.79 -7.01
C CYS A 157 8.83 2.87 -7.75
N ASN A 158 9.32 3.38 -8.88
CA ASN A 158 8.60 4.36 -9.69
C ASN A 158 7.30 3.75 -10.27
N PHE A 159 7.34 2.50 -10.71
CA PHE A 159 6.15 1.76 -11.15
C PHE A 159 5.11 1.63 -10.02
N CYS A 160 5.52 1.11 -8.85
CA CYS A 160 4.62 0.95 -7.72
C CYS A 160 4.10 2.27 -7.15
N SER A 161 4.87 3.36 -7.29
CA SER A 161 4.39 4.70 -6.98
C SER A 161 3.25 5.12 -7.90
N ALA A 162 3.34 4.84 -9.21
CA ALA A 162 2.24 5.11 -10.12
C ALA A 162 0.98 4.32 -9.76
N VAL A 163 1.13 3.02 -9.45
CA VAL A 163 0.03 2.15 -8.99
C VAL A 163 -0.64 2.69 -7.72
N ALA A 164 0.15 3.07 -6.71
CA ALA A 164 -0.39 3.61 -5.46
C ALA A 164 -1.03 5.00 -5.61
N ASN A 165 -0.64 5.76 -6.64
CA ASN A 165 -1.31 7.02 -7.01
C ASN A 165 -2.57 6.79 -7.88
N GLY A 166 -3.03 5.55 -8.03
CA GLY A 166 -4.31 5.20 -8.65
C GLY A 166 -4.23 4.72 -10.09
N MET A 167 -3.03 4.54 -10.66
CA MET A 167 -2.89 3.99 -12.01
C MET A 167 -3.28 2.51 -12.04
N ASP A 168 -4.15 2.14 -13.00
CA ASP A 168 -4.55 0.75 -13.25
C ASP A 168 -3.60 0.05 -14.22
N ILE A 169 -2.40 -0.24 -13.72
CA ILE A 169 -1.34 -0.86 -14.50
C ILE A 169 -0.79 -2.07 -13.76
N SER A 170 -0.48 -3.12 -14.52
CA SER A 170 0.23 -4.30 -14.01
C SER A 170 1.64 -4.33 -14.57
N LEU A 171 2.53 -5.06 -13.91
CA LEU A 171 3.88 -5.27 -14.42
C LEU A 171 3.78 -6.16 -15.67
N ARG A 172 4.24 -5.68 -16.82
CA ARG A 172 4.25 -6.46 -18.07
C ARG A 172 5.49 -7.35 -18.13
N ASN A 173 6.67 -6.76 -17.95
CA ASN A 173 7.95 -7.46 -17.98
C ASN A 173 9.04 -6.65 -17.26
N ASP A 174 10.08 -7.36 -16.80
CA ASP A 174 11.33 -6.71 -16.40
C ASP A 174 12.04 -6.13 -17.63
N GLY A 175 12.77 -5.05 -17.43
CA GLY A 175 13.41 -4.29 -18.50
C GLY A 175 12.52 -3.19 -19.08
N GLU A 176 13.05 -2.48 -20.08
CA GLU A 176 12.30 -1.44 -20.76
C GLU A 176 11.15 -2.03 -21.59
N CYS A 177 10.11 -1.23 -21.82
CA CYS A 177 9.09 -1.59 -22.79
C CYS A 177 9.72 -1.70 -24.18
N SER A 178 9.49 -2.85 -24.82
CA SER A 178 9.85 -3.03 -26.22
C SER A 178 9.06 -2.01 -27.04
N GLN A 179 9.77 -1.10 -27.71
CA GLN A 179 9.14 -0.28 -28.73
C GLN A 179 8.57 -1.21 -29.79
N GLN A 180 7.32 -0.97 -30.20
CA GLN A 180 6.69 -1.74 -31.27
C GLN A 180 7.62 -1.70 -32.49
N LEU A 181 8.21 -2.85 -32.80
CA LEU A 181 9.31 -2.89 -33.76
C LEU A 181 8.75 -2.75 -35.16
N ASP A 182 8.71 -1.51 -35.66
CA ASP A 182 8.26 -1.27 -37.03
C ASP A 182 9.31 -1.78 -38.03
N CYS A 183 8.96 -2.85 -38.73
CA CYS A 183 9.75 -3.46 -39.79
C CYS A 183 9.45 -2.89 -41.18
N SER A 184 8.45 -1.99 -41.30
CA SER A 184 8.03 -1.37 -42.57
C SER A 184 9.15 -0.53 -43.20
N LEU A 185 10.06 -0.01 -42.38
CA LEU A 185 11.16 0.87 -42.83
C LEU A 185 12.41 0.13 -43.31
N GLN A 186 12.52 -1.18 -43.11
CA GLN A 186 13.72 -1.96 -43.49
C GLN A 186 13.54 -2.86 -44.73
N GLY A 187 12.48 -2.63 -45.51
CA GLY A 187 12.33 -3.24 -46.84
C GLY A 187 13.33 -2.75 -47.90
N GLY A 188 14.26 -1.85 -47.56
CA GLY A 188 15.13 -1.17 -48.52
C GLY A 188 16.62 -1.53 -48.53
N ASP A 189 17.19 -2.06 -47.43
CA ASP A 189 18.63 -2.37 -47.37
C ASP A 189 18.88 -3.90 -47.50
N PRO A 190 19.55 -4.36 -48.58
CA PRO A 190 19.91 -5.77 -48.76
C PRO A 190 20.94 -6.26 -47.75
N THR A 191 21.60 -5.37 -47.00
CA THR A 191 22.60 -5.72 -45.98
C THR A 191 22.15 -5.31 -44.58
N CYS A 192 22.20 -6.24 -43.63
CA CYS A 192 22.14 -5.86 -42.21
C CYS A 192 23.53 -5.47 -41.74
N ASP A 193 23.64 -4.37 -41.01
CA ASP A 193 24.85 -4.03 -40.26
C ASP A 193 25.24 -5.16 -39.27
N GLY A 194 26.50 -5.08 -38.82
CA GLY A 194 27.07 -6.03 -37.86
C GLY A 194 26.73 -5.71 -36.41
N ASP A 195 25.89 -4.70 -36.17
CA ASP A 195 25.64 -4.15 -34.84
C ASP A 195 25.01 -5.19 -33.93
N PHE A 196 25.38 -5.13 -32.64
CA PHE A 196 24.89 -6.04 -31.63
C PHE A 196 23.96 -5.29 -30.67
N ASN A 197 22.67 -5.28 -31.02
CA ASN A 197 21.58 -4.69 -30.25
C ASN A 197 20.46 -5.72 -30.17
N PRO A 198 20.60 -6.74 -29.29
CA PRO A 198 19.81 -7.96 -29.38
C PRO A 198 18.33 -7.73 -29.05
N LEU A 199 17.43 -8.42 -29.78
CA LEU A 199 16.00 -8.44 -29.53
C LEU A 199 15.53 -9.88 -29.28
N CYS A 200 14.66 -10.08 -28.30
CA CYS A 200 14.02 -11.36 -28.05
C CYS A 200 12.70 -11.44 -28.83
N GLY A 201 12.54 -12.45 -29.68
CA GLY A 201 11.28 -12.73 -30.37
C GLY A 201 10.29 -13.47 -29.50
N SER A 202 9.01 -13.36 -29.85
CA SER A 202 7.93 -14.16 -29.25
C SER A 202 8.08 -15.66 -29.55
N ASP A 203 8.91 -16.01 -30.53
CA ASP A 203 9.35 -17.36 -30.86
C ASP A 203 10.47 -17.90 -29.94
N GLY A 204 10.87 -17.11 -28.93
CA GLY A 204 11.93 -17.47 -27.99
C GLY A 204 13.35 -17.38 -28.57
N ARG A 205 13.52 -16.81 -29.76
CA ARG A 205 14.85 -16.62 -30.38
C ARG A 205 15.39 -15.22 -30.10
N THR A 206 16.69 -15.15 -29.81
CA THR A 206 17.40 -13.86 -29.73
C THR A 206 17.97 -13.49 -31.10
N TYR A 207 17.53 -12.36 -31.63
CA TYR A 207 17.98 -11.78 -32.88
C TYR A 207 19.10 -10.78 -32.60
N ARG A 208 20.17 -10.84 -33.40
CA ARG A 208 21.38 -10.01 -33.20
C ARG A 208 21.10 -8.51 -33.19
N ASN A 209 20.19 -8.07 -34.05
CA ASN A 209 19.75 -6.69 -34.21
C ASN A 209 18.39 -6.63 -34.89
N LYS A 210 17.80 -5.42 -34.95
CA LYS A 210 16.50 -5.14 -35.57
C LYS A 210 16.40 -5.67 -36.99
N CYS A 211 17.46 -5.55 -37.80
CA CYS A 211 17.47 -6.04 -39.17
C CYS A 211 17.38 -7.56 -39.26
N ARG A 212 18.09 -8.28 -38.40
CA ARG A 212 17.97 -9.75 -38.33
C ARG A 212 16.61 -10.19 -37.80
N PHE A 213 16.02 -9.44 -36.86
CA PHE A 213 14.67 -9.69 -36.37
C PHE A 213 13.63 -9.48 -37.49
N CYS A 214 13.62 -8.31 -38.12
CA CYS A 214 12.63 -7.93 -39.13
C CYS A 214 12.66 -8.80 -40.39
N ARG A 215 13.78 -9.46 -40.69
CA ARG A 215 13.87 -10.44 -41.79
C ARG A 215 13.30 -11.81 -41.45
N ALA A 216 13.04 -12.08 -40.18
CA ALA A 216 12.58 -13.37 -39.70
C ALA A 216 11.09 -13.41 -39.31
N VAL A 217 10.43 -12.25 -39.27
CA VAL A 217 9.00 -12.10 -38.93
C VAL A 217 8.16 -11.72 -40.14
#